data_AF-A0A559ZXL3-F1
#
_entry.id   AF-A0A559ZXL3-F1
#
_cell.length_a   1.000
_cell.length_b   1.000
_cell.length_c   1.000
_cell.angle_alpha   90.00
_cell.angle_beta   90.00
_cell.angle_gamma   90.00
#
_symmetry.space_group_name_H-M   'P 1'
#
loop_
_entity.id
_entity.type
_entity.pdbx_description
1 polymer ?
#
loop_
_entity_poly.entity_id
_entity_poly.type
_entity_poly.pdbx_seq_one_letter_code
_entity_poly.pdbx_strand_id
1 'polypeptide(L)' 'MAKAKFERNKPHCNIGTIGHVDHGKTSLTAAITKVLAESGGATFTA' A
#
# COMPACT_ATOMS: atom_id res chain seq x y z
N MET A 1 -8.24 -15.08 -20.14
CA MET A 1 -6.88 -15.19 -19.57
C MET A 1 -7.01 -15.16 -18.05
N ALA A 2 -6.76 -16.27 -17.36
CA ALA A 2 -6.81 -16.30 -15.90
C ALA A 2 -5.68 -15.42 -15.34
N LYS A 3 -5.96 -14.60 -14.31
CA LYS A 3 -4.91 -13.88 -13.59
C LYS A 3 -3.91 -14.90 -13.05
N ALA A 4 -2.62 -14.60 -13.17
CA ALA A 4 -1.58 -15.43 -12.58
C ALA A 4 -1.83 -15.62 -11.07
N LYS A 5 -1.54 -16.81 -10.55
CA LYS A 5 -1.58 -17.08 -9.12
C LYS A 5 -0.55 -16.20 -8.42
N PHE A 6 -0.95 -15.54 -7.35
CA PHE A 6 -0.04 -14.70 -6.56
C PHE A 6 0.88 -15.58 -5.71
N GLU A 7 2.19 -15.45 -5.91
CA GLU A 7 3.21 -16.20 -5.17
C GLU A 7 3.77 -15.34 -4.02
N ARG A 8 3.59 -15.79 -2.77
CA ARG A 8 3.96 -15.07 -1.54
C ARG A 8 5.41 -15.34 -1.12
N ASN A 9 6.36 -15.10 -2.01
CA ASN A 9 7.77 -15.45 -1.77
C ASN A 9 8.54 -14.39 -0.97
N LYS A 10 7.97 -13.18 -0.81
CA LYS A 10 8.58 -12.08 -0.05
C LYS A 10 8.10 -12.09 1.40
N PRO A 11 8.93 -11.62 2.37
CA PRO A 11 8.48 -11.37 3.73
C PRO A 11 7.23 -10.49 3.73
N HIS A 12 6.25 -10.84 4.56
CA HIS A 12 4.95 -10.19 4.61
C HIS A 12 4.61 -9.76 6.03
N CYS A 13 4.08 -8.54 6.18
CA CYS A 13 3.60 -8.00 7.44
C CYS A 13 2.16 -7.49 7.27
N ASN A 14 1.28 -7.81 8.22
CA ASN A 14 -0.07 -7.26 8.26
C ASN A 14 -0.02 -5.93 9.05
N ILE A 15 -0.46 -4.83 8.44
CA ILE A 15 -0.43 -3.50 9.06
C ILE A 15 -1.76 -2.77 8.87
N GLY A 16 -1.98 -1.71 9.66
CA GLY A 16 -3.11 -0.79 9.50
C GLY A 16 -2.82 0.59 10.11
N THR A 17 -3.48 1.62 9.60
CA THR A 17 -3.33 3.00 10.07
C THR A 17 -4.46 3.35 11.04
N ILE A 18 -4.15 3.61 12.32
CA ILE A 18 -5.14 3.90 13.39
C ILE A 18 -4.93 5.31 13.98
N GLY A 19 -5.94 5.87 14.66
CA GLY A 19 -5.87 7.21 15.28
C GLY A 19 -7.18 8.01 15.26
N HIS A 20 -7.16 9.23 15.83
CA HIS A 20 -8.32 10.13 15.95
C HIS A 20 -8.82 10.69 14.60
N VAL A 21 -10.08 11.11 14.52
CA VAL A 21 -10.65 11.76 13.32
C VAL A 21 -9.79 12.95 12.90
N ASP A 22 -9.73 13.22 11.60
CA ASP A 22 -8.95 14.31 10.99
C ASP A 22 -7.42 14.28 11.15
N HIS A 23 -6.85 13.24 11.77
CA HIS A 23 -5.38 13.05 11.85
C HIS A 23 -4.76 12.46 10.57
N GLY A 24 -5.48 12.47 9.44
CA GLY A 24 -4.89 12.17 8.14
C GLY A 24 -4.55 10.70 7.86
N LYS A 25 -5.21 9.72 8.52
CA LYS A 25 -4.96 8.28 8.29
C LYS A 25 -5.10 7.87 6.81
N THR A 26 -6.14 8.37 6.15
CA THR A 26 -6.40 8.12 4.71
C THR A 26 -5.34 8.79 3.85
N SER A 27 -5.02 10.06 4.13
CA SER A 27 -3.99 10.82 3.40
C SER A 27 -2.60 10.19 3.54
N LEU A 28 -2.23 9.72 4.74
CA LEU A 28 -0.98 9.02 4.99
C LEU A 28 -0.92 7.70 4.21
N THR A 29 -2.00 6.94 4.19
CA THR A 29 -2.07 5.67 3.43
C THR A 29 -1.88 5.90 1.93
N ALA A 30 -2.50 6.96 1.37
CA ALA A 30 -2.30 7.34 -0.03
C ALA A 30 -0.88 7.86 -0.32
N ALA A 31 -0.27 8.59 0.61
CA ALA A 31 1.11 9.06 0.47
C ALA A 31 2.11 7.89 0.46
N ILE A 32 1.93 6.89 1.33
CA ILE A 32 2.78 5.70 1.38
C ILE A 32 2.77 4.96 0.04
N THR A 33 1.58 4.72 -0.54
CA THR A 33 1.47 4.00 -1.83
C THR A 33 2.05 4.81 -2.99
N LYS A 34 1.86 6.14 -2.99
CA LYS A 34 2.43 7.04 -4.00
C LYS A 34 3.97 7.04 -3.97
N VAL A 35 4.58 7.25 -2.80
CA VAL A 35 6.05 7.30 -2.66
C VAL A 35 6.70 5.97 -3.02
N LEU A 36 6.10 4.85 -2.62
CA LEU A 36 6.61 3.52 -2.99
C LEU A 36 6.49 3.27 -4.49
N ALA A 37 5.45 3.78 -5.16
CA ALA A 37 5.33 3.67 -6.60
C ALA A 37 6.39 4.52 -7.34
N GLU A 38 6.65 5.74 -6.87
CA GLU A 38 7.74 6.60 -7.39
C GLU A 38 9.11 5.93 -7.23
N SER A 39 9.30 5.15 -6.16
CA SER A 39 10.52 4.38 -5.91
C SER A 39 10.57 3.03 -6.65
N GLY A 40 9.57 2.69 -7.46
CA GLY A 40 9.47 1.41 -8.18
C GLY A 40 9.08 0.19 -7.32
N GLY A 41 8.68 0.41 -6.06
CA GLY A 41 8.32 -0.65 -5.11
C GLY A 41 6.83 -0.99 -5.05
N ALA A 42 5.97 -0.19 -5.68
CA ALA A 42 4.52 -0.38 -5.67
C ALA A 42 3.85 0.14 -6.96
N THR A 43 2.54 -0.09 -7.06
CA THR A 43 1.68 0.55 -8.07
C THR A 43 0.73 1.48 -7.34
N PHE A 44 0.61 2.72 -7.83
CA PHE A 44 -0.34 3.70 -7.33
C PHE A 44 -1.47 3.91 -8.35
N THR A 45 -2.72 3.90 -7.87
CA THR A 45 -3.91 4.24 -8.65
C THR A 45 -4.67 5.31 -7.88
N ALA A 46 -4.92 6.44 -8.55
CA ALA A 46 -5.68 7.57 -8.00
C ALA A 46 -7.18 7.27 -7.94
#